data_AF-A0AAU8K2M8-F1
#
_entry.id   AF-A0AAU8K2M8-F1
#
_cell.length_a   1.000
_cell.length_b   1.000
_cell.length_c   1.000
_cell.angle_alpha   90.00
_cell.angle_beta   90.00
_cell.angle_gamma   90.00
#
_symmetry.space_group_name_H-M   'P 1'
#
loop_
_entity.id
_entity.type
_entity.pdbx_description
1 polymer ?
#
loop_
_entity_poly.entity_id
_entity_poly.type
_entity_poly.pdbx_seq_one_letter_code
_entity_poly.pdbx_strand_id
1 'polypeptide(L)' 'MKLLSALHKDQHGAAGRIAATAEDAKTLGFENVQTGYDPRTGMHTVTGDLPAATAQRTIDRILGR' A
#
# COMPACT_ATOMS: atom_id res chain seq x y z
N MET A 1 -11.10 4.36 -7.28
CA MET A 1 -10.82 2.91 -7.11
C MET A 1 -9.73 2.79 -6.05
N LYS A 2 -10.03 2.22 -4.89
CA LYS A 2 -9.07 1.99 -3.80
C LYS A 2 -8.98 0.49 -3.57
N LEU A 3 -7.76 -0.02 -3.37
CA LEU A 3 -7.36 -0.71 -2.13
C LEU A 3 -5.95 -1.28 -2.35
N LEU A 4 -4.94 -0.61 -1.82
CA LEU A 4 -3.82 -1.34 -1.24
C LEU A 4 -4.19 -1.52 0.24
N SER A 5 -4.25 -2.76 0.69
CA SER A 5 -4.50 -3.12 2.09
C SER A 5 -3.56 -4.25 2.44
N ALA A 6 -2.34 -3.88 2.82
CA ALA A 6 -1.39 -4.84 3.37
C ALA A 6 -1.68 -4.96 4.88
N LEU A 7 -2.18 -6.12 5.30
CA LEU A 7 -2.44 -6.46 6.70
C LEU A 7 -1.24 -7.23 7.24
N HIS A 8 -0.50 -6.64 8.18
CA HIS A 8 0.59 -7.34 8.86
C HIS A 8 0.24 -7.54 10.33
N LYS A 9 0.27 -8.79 10.80
CA LYS A 9 0.18 -9.14 12.22
C LYS A 9 1.39 -8.54 12.95
N ASP A 10 1.15 -7.95 14.12
CA ASP A 10 2.18 -7.33 14.94
C ASP A 10 3.17 -8.39 15.42
N GLN A 11 4.39 -8.28 14.90
CA GLN A 11 5.53 -9.15 15.16
C GLN A 11 6.80 -8.29 15.04
N HIS A 12 7.93 -8.76 15.57
CA HIS A 12 9.19 -8.02 15.45
C HIS A 12 9.46 -7.61 13.98
N GLY A 13 9.63 -6.31 13.76
CA GLY A 13 9.84 -5.72 12.43
C GLY A 13 8.57 -5.48 11.59
N ALA A 14 7.36 -5.65 12.13
CA ALA A 14 6.13 -5.34 11.42
C ALA A 14 6.03 -3.84 11.05
N ALA A 15 6.38 -2.95 11.99
CA ALA A 15 6.41 -1.50 11.73
C ALA A 15 7.37 -1.11 10.59
N GLY A 16 8.56 -1.72 10.54
CA GLY A 16 9.53 -1.49 9.46
C GLY A 16 9.03 -1.99 8.10
N ARG A 17 8.39 -3.15 8.06
CA ARG A 17 7.78 -3.69 6.83
C ARG A 17 6.63 -2.84 6.32
N ILE A 18 5.83 -2.27 7.22
CA ILE A 18 4.72 -1.37 6.90
C ILE A 18 5.23 -0.03 6.36
N ALA A 19 6.31 0.50 6.93
CA ALA A 19 6.98 1.68 6.40
C ALA A 19 7.52 1.43 4.98
N ALA A 20 8.23 0.31 4.76
CA ALA A 20 8.71 -0.07 3.43
C ALA A 20 7.56 -0.25 2.43
N THR A 21 6.47 -0.92 2.84
CA THR A 21 5.28 -1.09 1.98
C THR A 21 4.63 0.24 1.61
N ALA A 22 4.62 1.21 2.53
CA ALA A 22 4.11 2.55 2.26
C ALA A 22 5.02 3.33 1.28
N GLU A 23 6.34 3.16 1.36
CA GLU A 23 7.29 3.75 0.40
C GLU A 23 7.17 3.12 -0.99
N ASP A 24 7.04 1.80 -1.07
CA ASP A 24 6.79 1.09 -2.32
C ASP A 24 5.49 1.55 -2.97
N ALA A 25 4.41 1.70 -2.17
CA ALA A 25 3.14 2.23 -2.66
C ALA A 25 3.30 3.63 -3.27
N LYS A 26 4.03 4.54 -2.61
CA LYS A 26 4.31 5.87 -3.17
C LYS A 26 5.09 5.78 -4.48
N THR A 27 6.07 4.88 -4.57
CA THR A 27 6.87 4.67 -5.78
C THR A 27 6.05 4.12 -6.94
N LEU A 28 5.05 3.29 -6.65
CA LEU A 28 4.06 2.79 -7.62
C LEU A 28 3.00 3.82 -8.02
N GLY A 29 3.06 5.04 -7.46
CA GLY A 29 2.16 6.14 -7.77
C GLY A 29 0.83 6.08 -7.02
N PHE A 30 0.80 5.44 -5.85
CA PHE A 30 -0.30 5.60 -4.91
C PHE A 30 -0.22 6.98 -4.23
N GLU A 31 -1.36 7.63 -4.17
CA GLU A 31 -1.61 8.89 -3.48
C GLU A 31 -2.27 8.63 -2.11
N ASN A 32 -2.27 9.63 -1.23
CA ASN A 32 -2.87 9.55 0.12
C ASN A 32 -2.45 8.30 0.92
N VAL A 33 -1.17 7.89 0.79
CA VAL A 33 -0.67 6.71 1.49
C VAL A 33 -0.60 6.99 2.99
N GLN A 34 -1.33 6.19 3.77
CA GLN A 34 -1.42 6.27 5.22
C GLN A 34 -1.12 4.91 5.84
N THR A 35 -0.47 4.93 7.00
CA THR A 35 -0.24 3.75 7.82
C THR A 35 -1.06 3.86 9.09
N GLY A 36 -1.62 2.74 9.54
CA GLY A 36 -2.42 2.63 10.76
C GLY A 36 -2.00 1.41 11.56
N TYR A 37 -2.18 1.48 12.87
CA TYR A 37 -2.00 0.35 13.77
C TYR A 37 -3.27 0.19 14.62
N ASP A 38 -3.90 -0.98 14.54
CA ASP A 38 -4.99 -1.36 15.41
C ASP A 38 -4.46 -2.23 16.57
N PRO A 39 -4.40 -1.69 17.81
CA PRO A 39 -3.89 -2.40 18.97
C PRO A 39 -4.84 -3.50 19.48
N ARG A 40 -6.13 -3.48 19.10
CA ARG A 40 -7.10 -4.50 19.53
C ARG A 40 -6.92 -5.80 18.77
N THR A 41 -6.54 -5.69 17.50
CA THR A 41 -6.27 -6.83 16.62
C THR A 41 -4.78 -7.11 16.46
N GLY A 42 -3.92 -6.20 16.92
CA GLY A 42 -2.47 -6.25 16.68
C GLY A 42 -2.16 -6.24 15.19
N MET A 43 -2.84 -5.37 14.43
CA MET A 43 -2.68 -5.31 12.97
C MET A 43 -2.16 -3.96 12.53
N HIS A 44 -1.16 -3.99 11.66
CA HIS A 44 -0.75 -2.83 10.91
C HIS A 44 -1.42 -2.82 9.54
N THR A 45 -1.89 -1.66 9.13
CA THR A 45 -2.57 -1.43 7.86
C THR A 45 -1.85 -0.35 7.07
N VAL A 46 -1.65 -0.57 5.77
CA VAL A 46 -1.29 0.47 4.81
C VAL A 46 -2.48 0.70 3.89
N THR A 47 -2.90 1.95 3.74
CA THR A 47 -3.96 2.35 2.81
C THR A 47 -3.42 3.39 1.84
N GLY A 48 -3.85 3.34 0.58
CA GLY A 48 -3.52 4.35 -0.43
C GLY A 48 -4.54 4.36 -1.56
N ASP A 49 -4.65 5.50 -2.24
CA ASP A 49 -5.43 5.69 -3.46
C ASP A 49 -4.53 5.45 -4.68
N LEU A 50 -4.91 4.55 -5.60
CA LEU A 50 -4.25 4.51 -6.90
C LEU A 50 -5.09 5.34 -7.89
N PRO A 51 -4.56 6.44 -8.44
CA PRO A 51 -5.25 7.19 -9.47
C PRO A 51 -5.56 6.30 -10.67
N ALA A 52 -6.74 6.45 -11.25
CA ALA A 52 -7.15 5.64 -12.41
C ALA A 52 -6.17 5.78 -13.59
N ALA A 53 -5.58 6.97 -13.78
CA ALA A 53 -4.56 7.20 -14.80
C ALA A 53 -3.28 6.39 -14.54
N THR A 54 -2.84 6.28 -13.28
CA THR A 54 -1.67 5.48 -12.89
C THR A 54 -1.97 3.99 -13.00
N ALA A 55 -3.16 3.56 -12.57
CA ALA A 55 -3.62 2.19 -12.72
C ALA A 55 -3.65 1.77 -14.20
N GLN A 56 -4.20 2.62 -15.07
CA GLN A 56 -4.25 2.37 -16.51
C GLN A 56 -2.85 2.26 -17.11
N ARG A 57 -1.92 3.17 -16.79
CA ARG A 57 -0.52 3.08 -17.25
C ARG A 57 0.18 1.81 -16.79
N THR A 58 -0.05 1.38 -15.55
CA THR A 58 0.54 0.14 -15.03
C THR A 58 -0.05 -1.07 -15.75
N ILE A 59 -1.36 -1.07 -16.01
CA ILE A 59 -2.02 -2.13 -16.79
C ILE A 59 -1.50 -2.15 -18.22
N ASP A 60 -1.40 -1.01 -18.89
CA ASP A 60 -0.90 -0.92 -20.27
C ASP A 60 0.56 -1.41 -20.36
N ARG A 61 1.40 -1.03 -19.38
CA ARG A 61 2.78 -1.54 -19.28
C ARG A 61 2.85 -3.06 -19.07
N ILE A 62 1.98 -3.62 -18.24
CA ILE A 62 1.92 -5.09 -18.02
C ILE A 62 1.44 -5.80 -19.28
N LEU A 63 0.47 -5.22 -19.99
CA LEU A 63 -0.10 -5.77 -21.21
C LEU A 63 0.74 -5.48 -22.47
N GLY A 64 1.83 -4.72 -22.35
CA GLY A 64 2.73 -4.36 -23.44
C GLY A 64 2.08 -3.45 -24.50
N ARG A 65 1.18 -2.56 -24.07
CA ARG A 65 0.41 -1.66 -24.94
C ARG A 65 0.90 -0.22 -24.84
#